data_AF-A0A843HT76-F1
#
_entry.id   AF-A0A843HT76-F1
#
_cell.length_a   1.000
_cell.length_b   1.000
_cell.length_c   1.000
_cell.angle_alpha   90.00
_cell.angle_beta   90.00
_cell.angle_gamma   90.00
#
_symmetry.space_group_name_H-M   'P 1'
#
loop_
_entity.id
_entity.type
_entity.pdbx_description
1 polymer ?
#
loop_
_entity_poly.entity_id
_entity_poly.type
_entity_poly.pdbx_seq_one_letter_code
_entity_poly.pdbx_strand_id
1 'polypeptide(L)'
;MISQRFNIIWLILIILLIVLLIGSVFNPLLLFPAIGVSILQSSFNKGLLPIPFSLILLLLLGLRGDYYSIAIMTILAFLLLILLSYRIRYYPFN
;
A
#
# COMPACT_ATOMS: atom_id res chain seq x y z
N MET A 1 -18.52 24.66 3.06
CA MET A 1 -17.99 23.63 3.98
C MET A 1 -17.83 22.34 3.20
N ILE A 2 -16.64 22.08 2.67
CA ILE A 2 -16.33 20.79 2.04
C ILE A 2 -16.35 19.75 3.16
N SER A 3 -17.44 19.00 3.25
CA SER A 3 -17.54 17.83 4.12
C SER A 3 -16.54 16.81 3.59
N GLN A 4 -15.32 16.82 4.13
CA GLN A 4 -14.39 15.71 4.00
C GLN A 4 -15.01 14.51 4.70
N ARG A 5 -15.83 13.75 3.96
CA ARG A 5 -16.23 12.40 4.39
C ARG A 5 -14.98 11.53 4.33
N PHE A 6 -14.14 11.61 5.36
CA PHE A 6 -13.05 10.67 5.55
C PHE A 6 -13.66 9.27 5.56
N ASN A 7 -13.32 8.48 4.54
CA ASN A 7 -13.81 7.12 4.45
C ASN A 7 -13.01 6.28 5.45
N ILE A 8 -13.54 6.12 6.65
CA ILE A 8 -12.95 5.34 7.75
C ILE A 8 -12.56 3.93 7.29
N ILE A 9 -13.36 3.33 6.40
CA ILE A 9 -13.08 2.00 5.82
C ILE A 9 -11.78 2.03 5.01
N TRP A 10 -11.57 3.07 4.19
CA TRP A 10 -10.33 3.23 3.43
C TRP A 10 -9.11 3.42 4.34
N LEU A 11 -9.25 4.17 5.43
CA LEU A 11 -8.18 4.34 6.43
C LEU A 11 -7.82 3.00 7.09
N ILE A 12 -8.83 2.21 7.49
CA ILE A 12 -8.63 0.88 8.10
C ILE A 12 -7.90 -0.05 7.12
N LEU A 13 -8.30 -0.05 5.83
CA LEU A 13 -7.65 -0.87 4.80
C LEU A 13 -6.18 -0.49 4.59
N ILE A 14 -5.83 0.80 4.68
CA ILE A 14 -4.43 1.25 4.57
C ILE A 14 -3.59 0.76 5.74
N ILE A 15 -4.13 0.86 6.96
CA ILE A 15 -3.43 0.40 8.17
C ILE A 15 -3.21 -1.10 8.08
N LEU A 16 -4.24 -1.86 7.69
CA LEU A 16 -4.16 -3.30 7.48
C LEU A 16 -3.11 -3.67 6.44
N LEU A 17 -3.06 -2.94 5.32
CA LEU A 17 -2.07 -3.15 4.25
C LEU A 17 -0.64 -2.91 4.74
N ILE A 18 -0.41 -1.86 5.54
CA ILE A 18 0.90 -1.58 6.13
C ILE A 18 1.32 -2.70 7.08
N VAL A 19 0.43 -3.17 7.95
CA VAL A 19 0.70 -4.26 8.89
C VAL A 19 1.06 -5.54 8.14
N LEU A 20 0.30 -5.89 7.10
CA LEU A 20 0.57 -7.07 6.28
C LEU A 20 1.91 -6.97 5.55
N LEU A 21 2.25 -5.79 5.02
CA LEU A 21 3.55 -5.56 4.37
C LEU A 21 4.72 -5.68 5.34
N ILE A 22 4.62 -5.12 6.55
CA ILE A 22 5.65 -5.27 7.58
C ILE A 22 5.77 -6.74 8.00
N GLY A 23 4.66 -7.42 8.25
CA GLY A 23 4.64 -8.84 8.56
C GLY A 23 5.22 -9.69 7.44
N SER A 24 5.03 -9.28 6.18
CA SER A 24 5.54 -9.98 5.02
C SER A 24 7.06 -10.06 4.97
N VAL A 25 7.79 -9.15 5.64
CA VAL A 25 9.25 -9.22 5.79
C VAL A 25 9.69 -10.53 6.47
N PHE A 26 8.89 -11.01 7.43
CA PHE A 26 9.19 -12.23 8.19
C PHE A 26 8.60 -13.48 7.56
N ASN A 27 7.46 -13.36 6.89
CA ASN A 27 6.81 -14.49 6.22
C ASN A 27 6.24 -14.08 4.85
N PRO A 28 6.78 -14.60 3.74
CA PRO A 28 6.38 -14.20 2.40
C PRO A 28 4.93 -14.53 2.05
N LEU A 29 4.31 -15.49 2.73
CA LEU A 29 2.90 -15.83 2.51
C LEU A 29 1.94 -14.69 2.86
N LEU A 30 2.36 -13.72 3.69
CA LEU A 30 1.54 -12.56 4.04
C LEU A 30 1.37 -11.56 2.88
N LEU A 31 2.07 -11.73 1.76
CA LEU A 31 1.82 -10.94 0.56
C LEU A 31 0.51 -11.27 -0.14
N PHE A 32 0.06 -12.53 -0.10
CA PHE A 32 -1.22 -12.92 -0.68
C PHE A 32 -2.38 -12.09 -0.09
N PRO A 33 -2.56 -12.03 1.24
CA PRO A 33 -3.56 -11.14 1.82
C PRO A 33 -3.26 -9.65 1.60
N ALA A 34 -1.99 -9.23 1.54
CA ALA A 34 -1.65 -7.83 1.26
C ALA A 34 -2.13 -7.37 -0.13
N ILE A 35 -1.96 -8.21 -1.16
CA ILE A 35 -2.47 -7.98 -2.52
C ILE A 35 -3.99 -7.88 -2.50
N GLY A 36 -4.67 -8.81 -1.83
CA GLY A 36 -6.13 -8.81 -1.70
C GLY A 36 -6.67 -7.53 -1.06
N VAL A 37 -6.05 -7.09 0.04
CA VAL A 37 -6.42 -5.83 0.72
C VAL A 37 -6.18 -4.62 -0.18
N SER A 38 -5.09 -4.60 -0.94
CA SER A 38 -4.79 -3.52 -1.89
C SER A 38 -5.82 -3.42 -3.03
N ILE A 39 -6.27 -4.55 -3.58
CA ILE A 39 -7.28 -4.58 -4.63
C ILE A 39 -8.61 -4.02 -4.09
N LEU A 40 -9.00 -4.46 -2.89
CA LEU A 40 -10.19 -3.94 -2.20
C LEU A 40 -10.06 -2.43 -1.95
N GLN A 41 -8.91 -1.98 -1.46
CA GLN A 41 -8.65 -0.57 -1.20
C GLN A 41 -8.75 0.29 -2.46
N SER A 42 -8.22 -0.19 -3.59
CA SER A 42 -8.32 0.50 -4.89
C SER A 42 -9.77 0.66 -5.36
N SER A 43 -10.63 -0.34 -5.07
CA SER A 43 -12.07 -0.26 -5.36
C SER A 43 -12.76 0.87 -4.58
N PHE A 44 -12.36 1.12 -3.33
CA PHE A 44 -12.91 2.18 -2.50
C PHE A 44 -12.32 3.57 -2.76
N ASN A 45 -11.20 3.67 -3.48
CA ASN A 45 -10.59 4.95 -3.81
C ASN A 45 -9.89 4.91 -5.18
N LYS A 46 -10.60 5.39 -6.20
CA LYS A 46 -10.14 5.45 -7.60
C LYS A 46 -8.89 6.34 -7.82
N GLY A 47 -8.51 7.15 -6.83
CA GLY A 47 -7.43 8.13 -6.95
C GLY A 47 -6.03 7.61 -6.61
N LEU A 48 -5.91 6.43 -5.97
CA LEU A 48 -4.60 5.87 -5.66
C LEU A 48 -4.14 4.98 -6.82
N LEU A 49 -2.98 5.37 -7.35
CA LEU A 49 -2.03 4.67 -8.24
C LEU A 49 -2.00 3.13 -8.11
N PRO A 50 -1.32 2.39 -9.02
CA PRO A 50 -1.46 0.94 -9.16
C PRO A 50 -0.72 0.14 -8.06
N ILE A 51 -1.05 0.40 -6.79
CA ILE A 51 -0.70 -0.38 -5.60
C ILE A 51 -0.92 -1.88 -5.82
N PRO A 52 -2.02 -2.34 -6.45
CA PRO A 52 -2.16 -3.77 -6.73
C PRO A 52 -1.09 -4.31 -7.68
N PHE A 53 -0.69 -3.54 -8.68
CA PHE A 53 0.32 -3.99 -9.65
C PHE A 53 1.72 -4.05 -9.02
N SER A 54 2.09 -3.06 -8.22
CA SER A 54 3.38 -3.08 -7.52
C SER A 54 3.47 -4.25 -6.54
N LEU A 55 2.40 -4.57 -5.81
CA LEU A 55 2.38 -5.75 -4.92
C LEU A 55 2.44 -7.08 -5.67
N ILE A 56 1.82 -7.19 -6.85
CA ILE A 56 1.93 -8.38 -7.70
C ILE A 56 3.36 -8.57 -8.21
N LEU A 57 4.01 -7.49 -8.66
CA LEU A 57 5.43 -7.52 -9.04
C LEU A 57 6.32 -7.95 -7.87
N LEU A 58 5.96 -7.56 -6.65
CA LEU A 58 6.67 -7.96 -5.44
C LEU A 58 6.55 -9.45 -5.17
N LEU A 59 5.35 -10.01 -5.31
CA LEU A 59 5.15 -11.45 -5.16
C LEU A 59 5.97 -12.23 -6.20
N LEU A 60 6.02 -11.75 -7.45
CA LEU A 60 6.88 -12.31 -8.49
C LEU A 60 8.38 -12.20 -8.16
N LEU A 61 8.82 -11.09 -7.57
CA LEU A 61 10.21 -10.91 -7.14
C LEU A 61 10.54 -11.77 -5.91
N GLY A 62 9.58 -11.95 -5.01
CA GLY A 62 9.71 -12.75 -3.79
C GLY A 62 9.79 -14.25 -4.03
N LEU A 63 9.19 -14.73 -5.13
CA LEU A 63 9.41 -16.10 -5.61
C LEU A 63 10.88 -16.35 -5.99
N ARG A 64 11.70 -15.31 -6.20
CA ARG A 64 13.14 -15.45 -6.44
C ARG A 64 13.98 -15.46 -5.16
N GLY A 65 13.39 -15.40 -3.97
CA GLY A 65 14.04 -15.57 -2.66
C GLY A 65 15.02 -14.44 -2.27
N ASP A 66 16.03 -14.19 -3.10
CA ASP A 66 17.18 -13.34 -2.79
C ASP A 66 16.86 -11.85 -2.78
N TYR A 67 15.84 -11.43 -3.53
CA TYR A 67 15.46 -10.02 -3.70
C TYR A 67 14.25 -9.63 -2.87
N TYR A 68 13.71 -10.56 -2.09
CA TYR A 68 12.43 -10.41 -1.42
C TYR A 68 12.37 -9.19 -0.49
N SER A 69 13.33 -9.08 0.41
CA SER A 69 13.40 -8.00 1.40
C SER A 69 13.59 -6.62 0.75
N ILE A 70 14.38 -6.55 -0.32
CA ILE A 70 14.64 -5.32 -1.09
C ILE A 70 13.35 -4.84 -1.78
N ALA A 71 12.55 -5.78 -2.29
CA ALA A 71 11.27 -5.51 -2.92
C ALA A 71 10.26 -4.89 -1.93
N ILE A 72 10.18 -5.44 -0.71
CA ILE A 72 9.30 -4.91 0.35
C ILE A 72 9.70 -3.51 0.75
N MET A 73 11.00 -3.27 0.96
CA MET A 73 11.49 -1.95 1.35
C MET A 73 11.21 -0.88 0.29
N THR A 74 11.36 -1.21 -0.99
CA THR A 74 11.07 -0.28 -2.09
C THR A 74 9.58 0.05 -2.22
N ILE A 75 8.67 -0.89 -1.94
CA ILE A 75 7.23 -0.61 -1.92
C ILE A 75 6.82 0.22 -0.71
N LEU A 76 7.39 -0.05 0.47
CA LEU A 76 7.14 0.80 1.64
C LEU A 76 7.57 2.24 1.37
N ALA A 77 8.74 2.45 0.74
CA ALA A 77 9.20 3.77 0.32
C ALA A 77 8.25 4.40 -0.73
N PHE A 78 7.80 3.63 -1.72
CA PHE A 78 6.85 4.10 -2.73
C PHE A 78 5.50 4.51 -2.13
N LEU A 79 4.94 3.72 -1.21
CA LEU A 79 3.71 4.05 -0.48
C LEU A 79 3.86 5.31 0.36
N LEU A 80 5.00 5.49 1.04
CA LEU A 80 5.33 6.71 1.77
C LEU A 80 5.37 7.94 0.84
N LEU A 81 6.02 7.83 -0.33
CA LEU A 81 6.06 8.91 -1.31
C LEU A 81 4.67 9.26 -1.87
N ILE A 82 3.81 8.26 -2.08
CA ILE A 82 2.42 8.47 -2.47
C ILE A 82 1.65 9.20 -1.36
N LEU A 83 1.79 8.76 -0.10
CA LEU A 83 1.15 9.42 1.04
C LEU A 83 1.60 10.86 1.21
N LEU A 84 2.90 11.12 1.04
CA LEU A 84 3.47 12.47 1.06
C LEU A 84 2.93 13.33 -0.09
N SER A 85 2.91 12.79 -1.31
CA SER A 85 2.39 13.48 -2.49
C SER A 85 0.90 13.80 -2.34
N TYR A 86 0.12 12.89 -1.77
CA TYR A 86 -1.29 13.10 -1.44
C TYR A 86 -1.44 14.21 -0.39
N ARG A 87 -0.64 14.18 0.69
CA ARG A 87 -0.63 15.25 1.70
C ARG A 87 -0.32 16.60 1.07
N ILE A 88 0.73 16.71 0.24
CA ILE A 88 1.13 17.97 -0.42
C ILE A 88 0.02 18.48 -1.35
N ARG A 89 -0.64 17.59 -2.11
CA ARG A 89 -1.68 17.99 -3.06
C ARG A 89 -2.97 18.46 -2.38
N TYR A 90 -3.37 17.84 -1.28
CA TYR A 90 -4.65 18.11 -0.62
C TYR A 90 -4.54 18.97 0.65
N TYR A 91 -3.35 19.12 1.22
CA TYR A 91 -3.04 19.94 2.39
C TYR A 91 -1.66 20.60 2.26
N PRO A 92 -1.50 21.57 1.34
CA PRO A 92 -0.19 22.12 1.00
C PRO A 92 0.47 22.93 2.14
N PHE A 93 -0.28 23.40 3.14
CA PHE A 93 0.26 24.19 4.24
C PHE A 93 -0.54 23.95 5.53
N ASN A 94 0.10 23.25 6.48
CA ASN A 94 -0.13 23.30 7.93
C ASN A 94 1.21 23.05 8.60
#